data_AF-A0A7X7G5H0-F1
#
_entry.id   AF-A0A7X7G5H0-F1
#
_cell.length_a   1.000
_cell.length_b   1.000
_cell.length_c   1.000
_cell.angle_alpha   90.00
_cell.angle_beta   90.00
_cell.angle_gamma   90.00
#
_symmetry.space_group_name_H-M   'P 1'
#
loop_
_entity.id
_entity.type
_entity.pdbx_description
1 polymer ?
#
loop_
_entity_poly.entity_id
_entity_poly.type
_entity_poly.pdbx_seq_one_letter_code
_entity_poly.pdbx_strand_id
1 'polypeptide(L)'
;MQEKLIKKADPREVSEIVLGKNKYVDSLYGCFRFNNPKGEPFAAERQVEIVMRSGRKVAVRVPPDMRIDLPPDVKLVNSPAFRIEPIGRNRDTMHLLTMRVGWNQTDCDINRMVGMDPRGTFAARVSGEGFDLPVATASVLPLGRDNTWIGMILVHPELRRQGIANCMMQHCVKYAIDSGKIINGLDATPMGNTVYGAVGYVNSFRVWRSVFELKEFDGRAYDQNRIKPMQAGDLGDVIRYDASSWIEREEIIRG
;
A
#
# COMPACT_ATOMS: atom_id res chain seq x y z
N MET A 1 16.91 -13.66 5.51
CA MET A 1 17.03 -12.35 6.16
C MET A 1 15.79 -11.54 5.79
N GLN A 2 14.87 -11.30 6.73
CA GLN A 2 13.72 -10.44 6.50
C GLN A 2 13.73 -9.34 7.55
N GLU A 3 14.34 -8.23 7.16
CA GLU A 3 14.06 -6.90 7.68
C GLU A 3 14.56 -5.96 6.60
N LYS A 4 13.64 -5.37 5.81
CA LYS A 4 13.74 -3.98 5.38
C LYS A 4 12.33 -3.44 5.17
N LEU A 5 12.13 -2.27 5.80
CA LEU A 5 11.03 -1.31 5.68
C LEU A 5 11.69 0.07 5.51
N ILE A 6 12.54 0.05 4.49
CA ILE A 6 13.36 1.06 3.86
C ILE A 6 14.51 1.57 4.73
N LYS A 7 15.69 0.99 4.55
CA LYS A 7 16.98 1.62 4.94
C LYS A 7 18.05 1.42 3.87
N LYS A 8 18.85 2.47 3.66
CA LYS A 8 19.58 2.87 2.44
C LYS A 8 18.64 3.58 1.46
N ALA A 9 18.96 4.85 1.18
CA ALA A 9 18.10 5.76 0.42
C ALA A 9 16.70 5.89 1.03
N ASP A 10 16.59 5.95 2.37
CA ASP A 10 15.31 6.21 3.04
C ASP A 10 14.86 7.64 2.72
N PRO A 11 13.69 7.84 2.07
CA PRO A 11 13.28 9.15 1.60
C PRO A 11 12.87 10.07 2.74
N ARG A 12 12.85 9.59 3.99
CA ARG A 12 12.72 10.34 5.24
C ARG A 12 14.05 10.93 5.70
N GLU A 13 15.18 10.39 5.26
CA GLU A 13 16.51 10.77 5.75
C GLU A 13 17.38 11.41 4.68
N VAL A 14 17.24 11.00 3.42
CA VAL A 14 18.11 11.48 2.33
C VAL A 14 17.55 12.71 1.60
N SER A 15 18.46 13.52 1.06
CA SER A 15 18.14 14.59 0.10
C SER A 15 18.26 14.14 -1.37
N GLU A 16 18.91 13.00 -1.62
CA GLU A 16 19.17 12.49 -2.97
C GLU A 16 19.06 10.96 -3.05
N ILE A 17 18.53 10.47 -4.19
CA ILE A 17 18.48 9.07 -4.59
C ILE A 17 19.08 8.96 -5.99
N VAL A 18 20.16 8.18 -6.13
CA VAL A 18 20.84 7.95 -7.41
C VAL A 18 20.72 6.49 -7.82
N LEU A 19 20.12 6.25 -8.98
CA LEU A 19 20.01 4.91 -9.58
C LEU A 19 21.30 4.48 -10.28
N GLY A 20 21.45 3.17 -10.49
CA GLY A 20 22.60 2.51 -11.14
C GLY A 20 23.74 2.16 -10.19
N LYS A 21 23.63 2.55 -8.91
CA LYS A 21 24.69 2.33 -7.90
C LYS A 21 24.39 1.15 -6.97
N ASN A 22 23.14 0.72 -6.86
CA ASN A 22 22.76 -0.28 -5.87
C ASN A 22 21.46 -0.99 -6.26
N LYS A 23 21.55 -2.31 -6.46
CA LYS A 23 20.40 -3.14 -6.89
C LYS A 23 19.14 -2.98 -6.06
N TYR A 24 19.27 -2.79 -4.74
CA TYR A 24 18.11 -2.59 -3.87
C TYR A 24 17.44 -1.24 -4.12
N VAL A 25 18.23 -0.15 -4.18
CA VAL A 25 17.75 1.19 -4.53
C VAL A 25 17.15 1.20 -5.94
N ASP A 26 17.80 0.53 -6.90
CA ASP A 26 17.37 0.42 -8.29
C ASP A 26 16.04 -0.32 -8.43
N SER A 27 15.81 -1.32 -7.59
CA SER A 27 14.52 -2.02 -7.53
C SER A 27 13.46 -1.15 -6.87
N LEU A 28 13.74 -0.55 -5.71
CA LEU A 28 12.74 0.18 -4.92
C LEU A 28 12.28 1.48 -5.59
N TYR A 29 13.20 2.20 -6.23
CA TYR A 29 12.95 3.48 -6.90
C TYR A 29 12.96 3.38 -8.43
N GLY A 30 13.00 2.16 -8.97
CA GLY A 30 13.06 1.95 -10.42
C GLY A 30 11.86 2.49 -11.20
N CYS A 31 10.75 2.84 -10.52
CA CYS A 31 9.61 3.49 -11.16
C CYS A 31 9.99 4.79 -11.91
N PHE A 32 11.04 5.49 -11.48
CA PHE A 32 11.51 6.72 -12.11
C PHE A 32 12.23 6.52 -13.45
N ARG A 33 12.55 5.25 -13.80
CA ARG A 33 13.15 4.88 -15.09
C ARG A 33 12.14 4.91 -16.23
N PHE A 34 10.85 4.83 -15.94
CA PHE A 34 9.83 4.70 -16.98
C PHE A 34 9.56 6.03 -17.68
N ASN A 35 9.55 5.98 -19.00
CA ASN A 35 8.89 6.95 -19.87
C ASN A 35 7.48 6.44 -20.18
N ASN A 36 6.48 6.97 -19.46
CA ASN A 36 5.09 6.59 -19.66
C ASN A 36 4.42 7.60 -20.60
N PRO A 37 4.02 7.21 -21.83
CA PRO A 37 3.38 8.13 -22.78
C PRO A 37 2.00 8.61 -22.30
N LYS A 38 1.41 7.91 -21.34
CA LYS A 38 0.17 8.29 -20.66
C LYS A 38 0.47 8.91 -19.30
N GLY A 39 1.69 9.38 -19.02
CA GLY A 39 2.13 9.86 -17.71
C GLY A 39 2.93 11.14 -17.83
N GLU A 40 3.73 11.42 -16.81
CA GLU A 40 4.81 12.40 -16.94
C GLU A 40 5.94 11.79 -17.79
N PRO A 41 6.54 12.56 -18.72
CA PRO A 41 7.70 12.11 -19.46
C PRO A 41 8.87 11.71 -18.55
N PHE A 42 9.73 10.85 -19.05
CA PHE A 42 10.99 10.55 -18.37
C PHE A 42 11.86 11.81 -18.22
N ALA A 43 12.43 11.97 -17.03
CA ALA A 43 13.46 12.95 -16.74
C ALA A 43 14.62 12.27 -16.00
N ALA A 44 15.86 12.52 -16.46
CA ALA A 44 17.08 12.00 -15.87
C ALA A 44 17.35 12.57 -14.47
N GLU A 45 16.84 13.77 -14.19
CA GLU A 45 16.85 14.38 -12.87
C GLU A 45 15.49 15.01 -12.58
N ARG A 46 14.97 14.79 -11.37
CA ARG A 46 13.73 15.41 -10.90
C ARG A 46 13.72 15.61 -9.39
N GLN A 47 13.05 16.67 -8.95
CA GLN A 47 12.81 16.95 -7.53
C GLN A 47 11.44 16.40 -7.14
N VAL A 48 11.41 15.41 -6.26
CA VAL A 48 10.19 14.65 -5.96
C VAL A 48 9.89 14.68 -4.47
N GLU A 49 8.67 15.07 -4.11
CA GLU A 49 8.16 14.84 -2.76
C GLU A 49 7.75 13.36 -2.66
N ILE A 50 8.65 12.53 -2.14
CA ILE A 50 8.42 11.08 -2.01
C ILE A 50 7.52 10.79 -0.80
N VAL A 51 7.75 11.48 0.31
CA VAL A 51 6.86 11.44 1.49
C VAL A 51 5.84 12.56 1.34
N MET A 52 4.63 12.19 0.94
CA MET A 52 3.57 13.15 0.61
C MET A 52 3.21 14.01 1.83
N ARG A 53 3.08 15.32 1.61
CA ARG A 53 2.81 16.35 2.65
C ARG A 53 3.92 16.50 3.69
N SER A 54 5.14 16.07 3.37
CA SER A 54 6.31 16.36 4.21
C SER A 54 6.89 17.75 3.95
N GLY A 55 6.58 18.35 2.80
CA GLY A 55 7.21 19.60 2.35
C GLY A 55 8.66 19.44 1.91
N ARG A 56 9.25 18.23 1.99
CA ARG A 56 10.62 17.96 1.57
C ARG A 56 10.66 17.26 0.22
N LYS A 57 11.45 17.81 -0.69
CA LYS A 57 11.78 17.18 -1.98
C LYS A 57 13.10 16.43 -1.90
N VAL A 58 13.15 15.30 -2.59
CA VAL A 58 14.33 14.45 -2.77
C VAL A 58 14.74 14.54 -4.24
N ALA A 59 16.02 14.81 -4.50
CA ALA A 59 16.58 14.77 -5.84
C ALA A 59 16.69 13.31 -6.30
N VAL A 60 16.01 12.95 -7.39
CA VAL A 60 16.11 11.61 -7.98
C VAL A 60 16.89 11.72 -9.28
N ARG A 61 18.01 11.00 -9.37
CA ARG A 61 18.87 10.92 -10.55
C ARG A 61 18.82 9.52 -11.17
N VAL A 62 18.51 9.46 -12.45
CA VAL A 62 18.44 8.23 -13.24
C VAL A 62 19.42 8.33 -14.42
N PRO A 63 20.43 7.45 -14.50
CA PRO A 63 21.28 7.35 -15.68
C PRO A 63 20.43 7.19 -16.97
N PRO A 64 20.68 7.96 -18.04
CA PRO A 64 19.84 7.94 -19.24
C PRO A 64 19.72 6.56 -19.91
N ASP A 65 20.75 5.74 -19.81
CA ASP A 65 20.81 4.35 -20.30
C ASP A 65 19.92 3.38 -19.51
N MET A 66 19.47 3.76 -18.30
CA MET A 66 18.51 2.99 -17.52
C MET A 66 17.04 3.26 -17.88
N ARG A 67 16.76 4.20 -18.81
CA ARG A 67 15.41 4.57 -19.25
C ARG A 67 14.65 3.35 -19.79
N ILE A 68 13.37 3.27 -19.47
CA ILE A 68 12.45 2.23 -19.95
C ILE A 68 11.28 2.89 -20.66
N ASP A 69 11.17 2.71 -21.97
CA ASP A 69 10.06 3.23 -22.76
C ASP A 69 8.87 2.29 -22.76
N LEU A 70 7.70 2.80 -22.33
CA LEU A 70 6.45 2.07 -22.48
C LEU A 70 5.86 2.31 -23.88
N PRO A 71 5.36 1.27 -24.55
CA PRO A 71 4.69 1.42 -25.84
C PRO A 71 3.45 2.33 -25.70
N PRO A 72 3.18 3.24 -26.65
CA PRO A 72 2.05 4.17 -26.58
C PRO A 72 0.69 3.47 -26.64
N ASP A 73 0.60 2.45 -27.50
CA ASP A 73 -0.68 1.82 -27.85
C ASP A 73 -1.04 0.61 -26.99
N VAL A 74 -0.11 0.12 -26.18
CA VAL A 74 -0.30 -1.07 -25.34
C VAL A 74 -0.26 -0.68 -23.87
N LYS A 75 -1.32 -1.01 -23.12
CA LYS A 75 -1.31 -0.85 -21.66
C LYS A 75 -0.33 -1.84 -21.04
N LEU A 76 0.44 -1.41 -20.04
CA LEU A 76 1.45 -2.25 -19.38
C LEU A 76 0.90 -3.57 -18.86
N VAL A 77 -0.33 -3.59 -18.31
CA VAL A 77 -0.97 -4.82 -17.83
C VAL A 77 -1.22 -5.87 -18.92
N ASN A 78 -1.25 -5.46 -20.19
CA ASN A 78 -1.43 -6.37 -21.33
C ASN A 78 -0.09 -6.81 -21.95
N SER A 79 1.03 -6.38 -21.37
CA SER A 79 2.37 -6.76 -21.82
C SER A 79 2.83 -8.07 -21.15
N PRO A 80 3.60 -8.93 -21.85
CA PRO A 80 4.24 -10.09 -21.23
C PRO A 80 5.25 -9.75 -20.13
N ALA A 81 5.63 -8.48 -20.01
CA ALA A 81 6.49 -7.97 -18.94
C ALA A 81 5.78 -7.89 -17.58
N PHE A 82 4.45 -7.76 -17.55
CA PHE A 82 3.68 -7.54 -16.33
C PHE A 82 3.27 -8.85 -15.66
N ARG A 83 3.45 -8.92 -14.33
CA ARG A 83 3.11 -10.10 -13.52
C ARG A 83 2.58 -9.66 -12.16
N ILE A 84 1.70 -10.46 -11.56
CA ILE A 84 1.30 -10.32 -10.16
C ILE A 84 1.80 -11.55 -9.42
N GLU A 85 2.43 -11.35 -8.27
CA GLU A 85 2.98 -12.39 -7.42
C GLU A 85 2.66 -12.10 -5.93
N PRO A 86 2.74 -13.11 -5.04
CA PRO A 86 2.76 -12.87 -3.61
C PRO A 86 3.86 -11.85 -3.24
N ILE A 87 3.59 -10.98 -2.26
CA ILE A 87 4.42 -9.81 -1.98
C ILE A 87 5.88 -10.14 -1.72
N GLY A 88 6.17 -11.30 -1.11
CA GLY A 88 7.51 -11.81 -0.89
C GLY A 88 8.44 -10.77 -0.28
N ARG A 89 9.48 -10.38 -1.04
CA ARG A 89 10.49 -9.38 -0.63
C ARG A 89 10.07 -7.92 -0.84
N ASN A 90 8.90 -7.65 -1.40
CA ASN A 90 8.48 -6.32 -1.85
C ASN A 90 7.70 -5.52 -0.78
N ARG A 91 7.90 -5.80 0.52
CA ARG A 91 7.28 -5.04 1.62
C ARG A 91 7.72 -3.57 1.63
N ASP A 92 8.98 -3.32 1.30
CA ASP A 92 9.53 -1.98 1.10
C ASP A 92 8.78 -1.19 0.03
N THR A 93 8.33 -1.86 -1.04
CA THR A 93 7.53 -1.20 -2.08
C THR A 93 6.17 -0.78 -1.53
N MET A 94 5.52 -1.63 -0.72
CA MET A 94 4.27 -1.26 -0.06
C MET A 94 4.49 -0.04 0.84
N HIS A 95 5.52 -0.05 1.68
CA HIS A 95 5.85 1.06 2.57
C HIS A 95 6.18 2.34 1.76
N LEU A 96 6.97 2.24 0.69
CA LEU A 96 7.26 3.39 -0.15
C LEU A 96 5.99 3.97 -0.75
N LEU A 97 5.10 3.10 -1.24
CA LEU A 97 3.85 3.52 -1.84
C LEU A 97 2.91 4.18 -0.82
N THR A 98 2.85 3.72 0.44
CA THR A 98 2.05 4.39 1.48
C THR A 98 2.54 5.81 1.73
N MET A 99 3.86 6.00 1.85
CA MET A 99 4.46 7.34 1.96
C MET A 99 4.13 8.23 0.75
N ARG A 100 4.19 7.65 -0.45
CA ARG A 100 3.91 8.36 -1.73
C ARG A 100 2.46 8.83 -1.86
N VAL A 101 1.53 8.20 -1.16
CA VAL A 101 0.11 8.60 -1.15
C VAL A 101 -0.32 9.26 0.16
N GLY A 102 0.63 9.51 1.07
CA GLY A 102 0.38 10.20 2.34
C GLY A 102 -0.44 9.36 3.31
N TRP A 103 -0.36 8.03 3.22
CA TRP A 103 -0.95 7.14 4.20
C TRP A 103 0.02 6.91 5.37
N ASN A 104 -0.54 6.56 6.53
CA ASN A 104 0.15 6.55 7.82
C ASN A 104 0.53 5.14 8.31
N GLN A 105 0.56 4.13 7.43
CA GLN A 105 1.01 2.80 7.84
C GLN A 105 2.48 2.84 8.25
N THR A 106 2.72 2.30 9.44
CA THR A 106 4.04 2.12 10.03
C THR A 106 4.68 0.81 9.61
N ASP A 107 5.94 0.62 9.99
CA ASP A 107 6.65 -0.64 9.80
C ASP A 107 5.90 -1.84 10.42
N CYS A 108 5.34 -1.61 11.61
CA CYS A 108 4.55 -2.61 12.34
C CYS A 108 3.29 -2.97 11.56
N ASP A 109 2.57 -1.97 11.03
CA ASP A 109 1.33 -2.19 10.28
C ASP A 109 1.58 -3.02 9.02
N ILE A 110 2.61 -2.68 8.24
CA ILE A 110 2.96 -3.42 7.03
C ILE A 110 3.32 -4.87 7.38
N ASN A 111 4.20 -5.08 8.37
CA ASN A 111 4.58 -6.43 8.78
C ASN A 111 3.39 -7.25 9.29
N ARG A 112 2.50 -6.64 10.07
CA ARG A 112 1.28 -7.26 10.58
C ARG A 112 0.38 -7.70 9.44
N MET A 113 0.07 -6.81 8.50
CA MET A 113 -0.79 -7.13 7.34
C MET A 113 -0.23 -8.28 6.50
N VAL A 114 1.08 -8.27 6.21
CA VAL A 114 1.70 -9.39 5.46
C VAL A 114 1.73 -10.67 6.29
N GLY A 115 1.89 -10.57 7.61
CA GLY A 115 1.88 -11.72 8.51
C GLY A 115 0.52 -12.39 8.65
N MET A 116 -0.58 -11.62 8.56
CA MET A 116 -1.95 -12.14 8.66
C MET A 116 -2.29 -13.10 7.50
N ASP A 117 -1.91 -12.76 6.28
CA ASP A 117 -1.99 -13.68 5.15
C ASP A 117 -0.84 -13.44 4.15
N PRO A 118 0.25 -14.22 4.22
CA PRO A 118 1.37 -14.12 3.30
C PRO A 118 1.00 -14.41 1.84
N ARG A 119 -0.09 -15.15 1.59
CA ARG A 119 -0.58 -15.47 0.25
C ARG A 119 -1.60 -14.43 -0.24
N GLY A 120 -2.27 -13.75 0.68
CA GLY A 120 -3.26 -12.70 0.42
C GLY A 120 -2.65 -11.31 0.19
N THR A 121 -1.34 -11.15 0.26
CA THR A 121 -0.67 -9.89 -0.05
C THR A 121 0.14 -10.02 -1.34
N PHE A 122 0.02 -9.04 -2.24
CA PHE A 122 0.55 -9.11 -3.60
C PHE A 122 1.44 -7.92 -3.97
N ALA A 123 2.36 -8.16 -4.89
CA ALA A 123 3.08 -7.15 -5.64
C ALA A 123 2.87 -7.36 -7.14
N ALA A 124 2.65 -6.29 -7.88
CA ALA A 124 2.83 -6.32 -9.33
C ALA A 124 4.28 -6.03 -9.67
N ARG A 125 4.83 -6.78 -10.62
CA ARG A 125 6.17 -6.58 -11.17
C ARG A 125 6.12 -6.33 -12.66
N VAL A 126 7.11 -5.59 -13.14
CA VAL A 126 7.40 -5.42 -14.55
C VAL A 126 8.84 -5.84 -14.77
N SER A 127 9.03 -6.88 -15.58
CA SER A 127 10.36 -7.42 -15.89
C SER A 127 10.62 -7.35 -17.39
N GLY A 128 11.82 -6.95 -17.76
CA GLY A 128 12.33 -6.91 -19.13
C GLY A 128 13.82 -7.13 -19.15
N GLU A 129 14.46 -6.85 -20.28
CA GLU A 129 15.91 -6.95 -20.39
C GLU A 129 16.60 -5.96 -19.43
N GLY A 130 17.36 -6.47 -18.47
CA GLY A 130 18.11 -5.65 -17.52
C GLY A 130 17.28 -4.98 -16.41
N PHE A 131 16.00 -5.32 -16.24
CA PHE A 131 15.21 -4.79 -15.12
C PHE A 131 14.11 -5.73 -14.64
N ASP A 132 13.82 -5.64 -13.35
CA ASP A 132 12.74 -6.38 -12.71
C ASP A 132 12.25 -5.56 -11.49
N LEU A 133 11.16 -4.83 -11.70
CA LEU A 133 10.75 -3.72 -10.84
C LEU A 133 9.38 -3.98 -10.22
N PRO A 134 9.22 -3.89 -8.89
CA PRO A 134 7.90 -3.86 -8.27
C PRO A 134 7.23 -2.50 -8.55
N VAL A 135 5.98 -2.52 -9.00
CA VAL A 135 5.28 -1.32 -9.52
C VAL A 135 3.96 -1.01 -8.81
N ALA A 136 3.41 -1.99 -8.09
CA ALA A 136 2.18 -1.84 -7.33
C ALA A 136 2.10 -2.90 -6.22
N THR A 137 1.22 -2.65 -5.26
CA THR A 137 0.88 -3.60 -4.19
C THR A 137 -0.64 -3.68 -4.00
N ALA A 138 -1.10 -4.75 -3.36
CA ALA A 138 -2.46 -4.90 -2.86
C ALA A 138 -2.50 -5.97 -1.76
N SER A 139 -3.55 -5.98 -0.95
CA SER A 139 -3.77 -7.00 0.08
C SER A 139 -5.23 -7.41 0.18
N VAL A 140 -5.47 -8.69 0.46
CA VAL A 140 -6.72 -9.27 0.92
C VAL A 140 -6.44 -9.78 2.32
N LEU A 141 -6.91 -9.04 3.33
CA LEU A 141 -6.65 -9.34 4.72
C LEU A 141 -7.82 -10.12 5.31
N PRO A 142 -7.56 -11.17 6.12
CA PRO A 142 -8.63 -11.83 6.85
C PRO A 142 -9.24 -10.87 7.87
N LEU A 143 -10.57 -10.84 7.91
CA LEU A 143 -11.37 -10.11 8.90
C LEU A 143 -12.20 -11.14 9.66
N GLY A 144 -11.57 -11.74 10.67
CA GLY A 144 -12.09 -12.93 11.34
C GLY A 144 -12.14 -14.16 10.45
N ARG A 145 -13.00 -15.10 10.84
CA ARG A 145 -13.04 -16.44 10.25
C ARG A 145 -13.43 -16.44 8.78
N ASP A 146 -14.57 -15.83 8.48
CA ASP A 146 -15.25 -16.03 7.20
C ASP A 146 -15.13 -14.84 6.24
N ASN A 147 -14.47 -13.75 6.65
CA ASN A 147 -14.49 -12.52 5.89
C ASN A 147 -13.09 -12.04 5.49
N THR A 148 -13.08 -11.17 4.47
CA THR A 148 -11.88 -10.51 3.97
C THR A 148 -12.12 -9.02 3.75
N TRP A 149 -11.04 -8.26 3.86
CA TRP A 149 -10.99 -6.83 3.55
C TRP A 149 -9.93 -6.57 2.50
N ILE A 150 -10.30 -5.92 1.39
CA ILE A 150 -9.35 -5.57 0.33
C ILE A 150 -8.77 -4.19 0.64
N GLY A 151 -7.44 -4.08 0.59
CA GLY A 151 -6.72 -2.87 0.95
C GLY A 151 -5.39 -2.75 0.24
N MET A 152 -4.65 -1.69 0.57
CA MET A 152 -3.28 -1.47 0.10
C MET A 152 -3.10 -1.48 -1.43
N ILE A 153 -4.17 -1.20 -2.19
CA ILE A 153 -4.14 -1.09 -3.64
C ILE A 153 -3.45 0.21 -4.03
N LEU A 154 -2.15 0.10 -4.27
CA LEU A 154 -1.27 1.23 -4.50
C LEU A 154 -0.45 1.00 -5.76
N VAL A 155 -0.36 2.01 -6.61
CA VAL A 155 0.41 1.98 -7.86
C VAL A 155 1.34 3.18 -7.89
N HIS A 156 2.59 2.96 -8.30
CA HIS A 156 3.54 4.06 -8.52
C HIS A 156 2.92 5.13 -9.44
N PRO A 157 2.94 6.43 -9.05
CA PRO A 157 2.39 7.52 -9.86
C PRO A 157 2.86 7.52 -11.32
N GLU A 158 4.14 7.20 -11.53
CA GLU A 158 4.80 7.14 -12.84
C GLU A 158 4.14 6.14 -13.80
N LEU A 159 3.45 5.13 -13.27
CA LEU A 159 2.86 4.01 -14.00
C LEU A 159 1.33 3.99 -13.97
N ARG A 160 0.70 5.08 -13.51
CA ARG A 160 -0.76 5.22 -13.56
C ARG A 160 -1.27 5.29 -15.01
N ARG A 161 -2.58 5.08 -15.16
CA ARG A 161 -3.30 4.99 -16.47
C ARG A 161 -2.86 3.82 -17.35
N GLN A 162 -2.13 2.85 -16.78
CA GLN A 162 -1.71 1.62 -17.44
C GLN A 162 -2.56 0.39 -17.09
N GLY A 163 -3.70 0.57 -16.40
CA GLY A 163 -4.62 -0.51 -16.02
C GLY A 163 -4.23 -1.31 -14.77
N ILE A 164 -3.09 -0.98 -14.14
CA ILE A 164 -2.51 -1.76 -13.03
C ILE A 164 -3.47 -1.88 -11.84
N ALA A 165 -4.11 -0.78 -11.40
CA ALA A 165 -5.02 -0.83 -10.25
C ALA A 165 -6.23 -1.76 -10.48
N ASN A 166 -6.83 -1.73 -11.68
CA ASN A 166 -7.94 -2.64 -12.03
C ASN A 166 -7.48 -4.09 -12.04
N CYS A 167 -6.31 -4.38 -12.60
CA CYS A 167 -5.76 -5.74 -12.64
C CYS A 167 -5.46 -6.26 -11.23
N MET A 168 -4.86 -5.43 -10.37
CA MET A 168 -4.63 -5.77 -8.95
C MET A 168 -5.95 -6.03 -8.22
N MET A 169 -6.97 -5.19 -8.43
CA MET A 169 -8.28 -5.35 -7.82
C MET A 169 -8.95 -6.66 -8.24
N GLN A 170 -8.95 -6.98 -9.54
CA GLN A 170 -9.48 -8.24 -10.06
C GLN A 170 -8.75 -9.45 -9.49
N HIS A 171 -7.42 -9.36 -9.33
CA HIS A 171 -6.63 -10.41 -8.70
C HIS A 171 -7.02 -10.60 -7.23
N CYS A 172 -7.20 -9.53 -6.47
CA CYS A 172 -7.65 -9.58 -5.08
C CYS A 172 -9.06 -10.20 -4.94
N VAL A 173 -10.00 -9.81 -5.79
CA VAL A 173 -11.35 -10.39 -5.81
C VAL A 173 -11.28 -11.89 -6.10
N LYS A 174 -10.50 -12.29 -7.11
CA LYS A 174 -10.30 -13.71 -7.43
C LYS A 174 -9.71 -14.47 -6.24
N TYR A 175 -8.65 -13.96 -5.62
CA TYR A 175 -8.03 -14.59 -4.46
C TYR A 175 -9.04 -14.77 -3.31
N ALA A 176 -9.83 -13.74 -3.02
CA ALA A 176 -10.82 -13.81 -1.95
C ALA A 176 -11.92 -14.85 -2.24
N ILE A 177 -12.43 -14.91 -3.48
CA ILE A 177 -13.37 -15.97 -3.91
C ILE A 177 -12.74 -17.36 -3.77
N ASP A 178 -11.52 -17.54 -4.28
CA ASP A 178 -10.80 -18.83 -4.23
C ASP A 178 -10.47 -19.25 -2.78
N SER A 179 -10.36 -18.28 -1.85
CA SER A 179 -10.16 -18.54 -0.42
C SER A 179 -11.41 -19.01 0.32
N GLY A 180 -12.58 -19.02 -0.35
CA GLY A 180 -13.86 -19.40 0.24
C GLY A 180 -14.43 -18.40 1.24
N LYS A 181 -13.88 -17.18 1.29
CA LYS A 181 -14.27 -16.13 2.24
C LYS A 181 -15.18 -15.09 1.59
N ILE A 182 -16.02 -14.47 2.40
CA ILE A 182 -16.87 -13.35 2.02
C ILE A 182 -15.99 -12.11 1.80
N ILE A 183 -16.22 -11.42 0.69
CA ILE A 183 -15.59 -10.14 0.39
C ILE A 183 -16.47 -9.05 1.00
N ASN A 184 -16.04 -8.48 2.12
CA ASN A 184 -16.90 -7.53 2.84
C ASN A 184 -16.78 -6.10 2.34
N GLY A 185 -15.58 -5.64 2.00
CA GLY A 185 -15.40 -4.21 1.81
C GLY A 185 -13.99 -3.76 1.50
N LEU A 186 -13.91 -2.45 1.28
CA LEU A 186 -12.70 -1.64 1.19
C LEU A 186 -13.07 -0.19 1.51
N ASP A 187 -12.07 0.60 1.92
CA ASP A 187 -12.24 2.03 2.11
C ASP A 187 -11.80 2.77 0.83
N ALA A 188 -12.79 3.26 0.08
CA ALA A 188 -12.52 3.90 -1.20
C ALA A 188 -12.00 5.33 -1.04
N THR A 189 -10.84 5.62 -1.63
CA THR A 189 -10.43 7.01 -1.91
C THR A 189 -11.17 7.54 -3.14
N PRO A 190 -11.34 8.87 -3.32
CA PRO A 190 -11.97 9.41 -4.53
C PRO A 190 -11.33 8.92 -5.84
N MET A 191 -10.01 8.75 -5.84
CA MET A 191 -9.26 8.23 -7.00
C MET A 191 -9.51 6.73 -7.24
N GLY A 192 -9.77 5.96 -6.19
CA GLY A 192 -10.02 4.51 -6.27
C GLY A 192 -11.46 4.14 -6.64
N ASN A 193 -12.43 5.04 -6.47
CA ASN A 193 -13.85 4.69 -6.61
C ASN A 193 -14.20 4.09 -7.99
N THR A 194 -13.59 4.59 -9.07
CA THR A 194 -13.80 4.07 -10.43
C THR A 194 -13.22 2.67 -10.62
N VAL A 195 -12.13 2.33 -9.92
CA VAL A 195 -11.50 1.01 -9.93
C VAL A 195 -12.42 -0.03 -9.26
N TYR A 196 -12.99 0.33 -8.12
CA TYR A 196 -13.80 -0.59 -7.31
C TYR A 196 -15.19 -0.82 -7.92
N GLY A 197 -15.83 0.23 -8.44
CA GLY A 197 -17.10 0.10 -9.14
C GLY A 197 -17.02 -0.82 -10.37
N ALA A 198 -15.87 -0.84 -11.06
CA ALA A 198 -15.66 -1.69 -12.24
C ALA A 198 -15.65 -3.21 -11.92
N VAL A 199 -15.49 -3.59 -10.65
CA VAL A 199 -15.56 -5.00 -10.20
C VAL A 199 -16.81 -5.28 -9.35
N GLY A 200 -17.80 -4.38 -9.39
CA GLY A 200 -19.12 -4.61 -8.78
C GLY A 200 -19.30 -4.10 -7.35
N TYR A 201 -18.31 -3.37 -6.79
CA TYR A 201 -18.53 -2.71 -5.51
C TYR A 201 -19.55 -1.58 -5.63
N VAL A 202 -20.42 -1.49 -4.63
CA VAL A 202 -21.39 -0.41 -4.48
C VAL A 202 -21.04 0.42 -3.25
N ASN A 203 -21.43 1.69 -3.27
CA ASN A 203 -21.23 2.57 -2.11
C ASN A 203 -22.03 2.05 -0.91
N SER A 204 -21.38 2.00 0.25
CA SER A 204 -22.00 1.65 1.53
C SER A 204 -22.10 2.91 2.40
N PHE A 205 -21.12 3.17 3.26
CA PHE A 205 -21.07 4.35 4.12
C PHE A 205 -19.85 5.21 3.82
N ARG A 206 -19.89 6.47 4.28
CA ARG A 206 -18.72 7.36 4.25
C ARG A 206 -17.92 7.19 5.52
N VAL A 207 -16.62 6.96 5.38
CA VAL A 207 -15.65 6.93 6.49
C VAL A 207 -14.94 8.28 6.56
N TRP A 208 -14.96 8.89 7.74
CA TRP A 208 -14.30 10.16 8.00
C TRP A 208 -13.05 9.94 8.84
N ARG A 209 -11.92 10.50 8.40
CA ARG A 209 -10.71 10.58 9.21
C ARG A 209 -10.68 11.94 9.91
N SER A 210 -10.91 11.93 11.21
CA SER A 210 -10.76 13.12 12.07
C SER A 210 -9.35 13.17 12.64
N VAL A 211 -8.72 14.34 12.60
CA VAL A 211 -7.39 14.60 13.16
C VAL A 211 -7.53 15.75 14.14
N PHE A 212 -7.01 15.57 15.36
CA PHE A 212 -7.07 16.56 16.43
C PHE A 212 -5.66 16.82 16.98
N GLU A 213 -5.38 18.04 17.38
CA GLU A 213 -4.16 18.40 18.09
C GLU A 213 -4.28 17.97 19.55
N LEU A 214 -3.35 17.17 20.07
CA LEU A 214 -3.45 16.61 21.44
C LEU A 214 -3.61 17.69 22.52
N LYS A 215 -3.01 18.87 22.32
CA LYS A 215 -3.12 20.03 23.22
C LYS A 215 -4.56 20.52 23.42
N GLU A 216 -5.49 20.23 22.50
CA GLU A 216 -6.91 20.59 22.62
C GLU A 216 -7.61 19.86 23.79
N PHE A 217 -7.01 18.73 24.23
CA PHE A 217 -7.52 17.91 25.31
C PHE A 217 -6.68 18.00 26.58
N ASP A 218 -5.63 18.82 26.59
CA ASP A 218 -4.77 18.96 27.76
C ASP A 218 -5.56 19.52 28.95
N GLY A 219 -5.35 18.93 30.13
CA GLY A 219 -6.08 19.27 31.36
C GLY A 219 -7.58 18.96 31.36
N ARG A 220 -8.14 18.29 30.34
CA ARG A 220 -9.55 17.85 30.35
C ARG A 220 -9.76 16.81 31.46
N ALA A 221 -10.60 17.13 32.44
CA ALA A 221 -11.01 16.18 33.45
C ALA A 221 -11.86 15.05 32.84
N TYR A 222 -11.67 13.83 33.35
CA TYR A 222 -12.49 12.67 33.02
C TYR A 222 -12.85 11.92 34.31
N ASP A 223 -13.96 11.19 34.28
CA ASP A 223 -14.44 10.43 35.43
C ASP A 223 -13.66 9.11 35.59
N GLN A 224 -12.73 9.09 36.55
CA GLN A 224 -11.89 7.91 36.86
C GLN A 224 -12.70 6.72 37.40
N ASN A 225 -13.93 6.93 37.89
CA ASN A 225 -14.79 5.83 38.31
C ASN A 225 -15.40 5.09 37.11
N ARG A 226 -15.49 5.75 35.95
CA ARG A 226 -16.08 5.20 34.72
C ARG A 226 -15.05 4.83 33.66
N ILE A 227 -13.84 5.40 33.72
CA ILE A 227 -12.79 5.22 32.74
C ILE A 227 -11.55 4.69 33.44
N LYS A 228 -11.04 3.54 32.99
CA LYS A 228 -9.85 2.88 33.55
C LYS A 228 -8.93 2.42 32.41
N PRO A 229 -7.61 2.39 32.63
CA PRO A 229 -6.67 1.80 31.67
C PRO A 229 -6.95 0.31 31.49
N MET A 230 -7.09 -0.12 30.23
CA MET A 230 -7.27 -1.52 29.87
C MET A 230 -6.07 -2.36 30.34
N GLN A 231 -6.36 -3.51 30.93
CA GLN A 231 -5.40 -4.53 31.34
C GLN A 231 -5.52 -5.77 30.46
N ALA A 232 -4.51 -6.64 30.48
CA ALA A 232 -4.53 -7.88 29.69
C ALA A 232 -5.74 -8.79 30.01
N GLY A 233 -6.22 -8.76 31.27
CA GLY A 233 -7.41 -9.51 31.69
C GLY A 233 -8.72 -9.02 31.05
N ASP A 234 -8.78 -7.77 30.59
CA ASP A 234 -9.99 -7.18 30.00
C ASP A 234 -10.19 -7.60 28.54
N LEU A 235 -9.17 -8.19 27.90
CA LEU A 235 -9.17 -8.49 26.47
C LEU A 235 -10.35 -9.39 26.06
N GLY A 236 -10.73 -10.36 26.91
CA GLY A 236 -11.87 -11.24 26.66
C GLY A 236 -13.20 -10.48 26.61
N ASP A 237 -13.40 -9.51 27.51
CA ASP A 237 -14.59 -8.66 27.51
C ASP A 237 -14.63 -7.73 26.30
N VAL A 238 -13.48 -7.17 25.92
CA VAL A 238 -13.36 -6.32 24.73
C VAL A 238 -13.71 -7.08 23.46
N ILE A 239 -13.21 -8.31 23.30
CA ILE A 239 -13.53 -9.16 22.14
C ILE A 239 -15.02 -9.47 22.10
N ARG A 240 -15.62 -9.85 23.24
CA ARG A 240 -17.07 -10.11 23.32
C ARG A 240 -17.89 -8.88 22.95
N TYR A 241 -17.51 -7.71 23.47
CA TYR A 241 -18.19 -6.47 23.17
C TYR A 241 -18.08 -6.13 21.68
N ASP A 242 -16.89 -6.25 21.10
CA ASP A 242 -16.65 -5.99 19.68
C ASP A 242 -17.48 -6.92 18.77
N ALA A 243 -17.45 -8.23 19.04
CA ALA A 243 -18.23 -9.23 18.29
C ALA A 243 -19.76 -9.03 18.41
N SER A 244 -20.24 -8.41 19.50
CA SER A 244 -21.66 -8.10 19.63
C SER A 244 -22.12 -6.93 18.76
N SER A 245 -21.18 -6.13 18.25
CA SER A 245 -21.46 -4.89 17.49
C SER A 245 -20.97 -4.94 16.05
N TRP A 246 -19.98 -5.79 15.74
CA TRP A 246 -19.27 -5.80 14.47
C TRP A 246 -19.00 -7.21 13.96
N ILE A 247 -18.50 -7.31 12.72
CA ILE A 247 -17.96 -8.55 12.17
C ILE A 247 -16.85 -9.05 13.10
N GLU A 248 -16.92 -10.33 13.46
CA GLU A 248 -15.91 -10.99 14.30
C GLU A 248 -14.51 -10.73 13.75
N ARG A 249 -13.64 -10.19 14.59
CA ARG A 249 -12.26 -9.80 14.22
C ARG A 249 -11.27 -9.99 15.37
N GLU A 250 -11.56 -10.97 16.23
CA GLU A 250 -10.75 -11.33 17.39
C GLU A 250 -9.27 -11.48 17.04
N GLU A 251 -8.94 -12.17 15.94
CA GLU A 251 -7.56 -12.37 15.48
C GLU A 251 -6.83 -11.04 15.23
N ILE A 252 -7.54 -10.00 14.76
CA ILE A 252 -6.98 -8.66 14.57
C ILE A 252 -6.76 -7.98 15.92
N ILE A 253 -7.70 -8.12 16.86
CA ILE A 253 -7.65 -7.48 18.18
C ILE A 253 -6.53 -8.09 19.05
N ARG A 254 -6.29 -9.40 18.94
CA ARG A 254 -5.33 -10.11 19.79
C ARG A 254 -3.87 -9.74 19.57
N GLY A 255 -3.51 -9.24 18.39
CA GLY A 255 -2.10 -9.05 18.05
C GLY A 255 -1.54 -10.29 17.38
#